data_AF-A0A6L6HU86-F1
#
_entry.id   AF-A0A6L6HU86-F1
#
_cell.length_a   1.000
_cell.length_b   1.000
_cell.length_c   1.000
_cell.angle_alpha   90.00
_cell.angle_beta   90.00
_cell.angle_gamma   90.00
#
_symmetry.space_group_name_H-M   'P 1'
#
loop_
_entity.id
_entity.type
_entity.pdbx_description
1 polymer ?
#
loop_
_entity_poly.entity_id
_entity_poly.type
_entity_poly.pdbx_seq_one_letter_code
_entity_poly.pdbx_strand_id
1 'polypeptide(L)'
;MKRSIIRLAAGAATASFLAAPVDAYPIDCAILLCMAGGFPASAECSAAKAEVIRRITPWPIEPPLQLWRCPMSNGVGLVGAPDGGAGTVPPEVAAYRDAIELWSLSKYVTTGSGGRDIYVNISRSSYSPSGTFVRRPASENDLPAWLDTEIREHTGSPLMNEYGPGFRSIVFRMQDYTGAYSTEWISW
;
A
#
# COMPACT_ATOMS: atom_id res chain seq x y z
N MET A 1 -12.24 -35.42 -74.70
CA MET A 1 -11.69 -35.87 -73.41
C MET A 1 -10.46 -35.02 -73.05
N LYS A 2 -10.60 -34.08 -72.11
CA LYS A 2 -9.56 -33.64 -71.14
C LYS A 2 -10.14 -32.49 -70.31
N ARG A 3 -10.41 -32.76 -69.04
CA ARG A 3 -10.90 -31.78 -68.05
C ARG A 3 -9.67 -31.19 -67.36
N SER A 4 -9.40 -29.90 -67.53
CA SER A 4 -8.43 -29.17 -66.70
C SER A 4 -9.12 -28.69 -65.43
N ILE A 5 -8.59 -29.10 -64.28
CA ILE A 5 -9.07 -28.73 -62.95
C ILE A 5 -8.29 -27.50 -62.50
N ILE A 6 -8.95 -26.35 -62.41
CA ILE A 6 -8.41 -25.12 -61.82
C ILE A 6 -8.58 -25.25 -60.30
N ARG A 7 -7.47 -25.26 -59.55
CA ARG A 7 -7.48 -25.20 -58.09
C ARG A 7 -7.55 -23.74 -57.65
N LEU A 8 -8.69 -23.34 -57.10
CA LEU A 8 -8.86 -22.06 -56.40
C LEU A 8 -8.33 -22.23 -54.97
N ALA A 9 -7.18 -21.63 -54.67
CA ALA A 9 -6.68 -21.56 -53.30
C ALA A 9 -7.29 -20.34 -52.60
N ALA A 10 -8.30 -20.55 -51.78
CA ALA A 10 -8.86 -19.53 -50.89
C ALA A 10 -7.94 -19.39 -49.66
N GLY A 11 -7.05 -18.40 -49.68
CA GLY A 11 -6.27 -18.01 -48.52
C GLY A 11 -7.14 -17.24 -47.54
N ALA A 12 -7.53 -17.89 -46.43
CA ALA A 12 -8.13 -17.22 -45.30
C ALA A 12 -7.10 -16.32 -44.61
N ALA A 13 -7.18 -15.01 -44.85
CA ALA A 13 -6.41 -14.03 -44.10
C ALA A 13 -7.02 -13.89 -42.70
N THR A 14 -6.50 -14.64 -41.72
CA THR A 14 -6.76 -14.39 -40.30
C THR A 14 -6.07 -13.08 -39.90
N ALA A 15 -6.82 -11.98 -39.85
CA ALA A 15 -6.36 -10.75 -39.25
C ALA A 15 -6.23 -10.94 -37.73
N SER A 16 -5.03 -11.28 -37.28
CA SER A 16 -4.67 -11.23 -35.86
C SER A 16 -4.64 -9.77 -35.42
N PHE A 17 -5.71 -9.32 -34.76
CA PHE A 17 -5.66 -8.10 -33.96
C PHE A 17 -4.72 -8.36 -32.78
N LEU A 18 -3.45 -8.00 -32.94
CA LEU A 18 -2.54 -7.86 -31.81
C LEU A 18 -3.07 -6.71 -30.97
N ALA A 19 -3.67 -7.02 -29.82
CA ALA A 19 -3.96 -6.03 -28.80
C ALA A 19 -2.63 -5.33 -28.47
N ALA A 20 -2.55 -4.03 -28.76
CA ALA A 20 -1.41 -3.25 -28.29
C ALA A 20 -1.36 -3.36 -26.77
N PRO A 21 -0.18 -3.57 -26.15
CA PRO A 21 -0.06 -3.46 -24.71
C PRO A 21 -0.53 -2.05 -24.31
N VAL A 22 -1.63 -1.98 -23.57
CA VAL A 22 -1.97 -0.76 -22.82
C VAL A 22 -0.79 -0.54 -21.89
N ASP A 23 -0.17 0.64 -21.97
CA ASP A 23 0.90 1.04 -21.08
C ASP A 23 0.35 0.90 -19.65
N ALA A 24 0.84 -0.09 -18.90
CA ALA A 24 0.36 -0.31 -17.56
C ALA A 24 0.69 0.97 -16.78
N TYR A 25 -0.33 1.58 -16.16
CA TYR A 25 -0.10 2.75 -15.31
C TYR A 25 1.09 2.48 -14.40
N PRO A 26 2.02 3.43 -14.25
CA PRO A 26 3.10 3.28 -13.29
C PRO A 26 2.54 2.81 -11.95
N ILE A 27 3.18 1.83 -11.32
CA ILE A 27 2.64 1.16 -10.12
C ILE A 27 2.21 2.16 -9.04
N ASP A 28 2.88 3.31 -8.94
CA ASP A 28 2.56 4.41 -8.03
C ASP A 28 1.23 5.11 -8.32
N CYS A 29 0.84 5.22 -9.59
CA CYS A 29 -0.49 5.67 -9.97
C CYS A 29 -1.55 4.64 -9.67
N ALA A 30 -1.25 3.36 -9.88
CA ALA A 30 -2.15 2.28 -9.48
C ALA A 30 -2.35 2.30 -7.95
N ILE A 31 -1.29 2.48 -7.16
CA ILE A 31 -1.38 2.61 -5.70
C ILE A 31 -2.31 3.76 -5.31
N LEU A 32 -2.13 4.96 -5.89
CA LEU A 32 -2.99 6.11 -5.60
C LEU A 32 -4.47 5.81 -5.91
N LEU A 33 -4.76 5.35 -7.13
CA LEU A 33 -6.12 5.11 -7.60
C LEU A 33 -6.81 3.97 -6.84
N CYS A 34 -6.08 2.88 -6.62
CA CYS A 34 -6.60 1.73 -5.91
C CYS A 34 -6.82 2.04 -4.43
N MET A 35 -5.92 2.78 -3.78
CA MET A 35 -6.13 3.25 -2.41
C MET A 35 -7.36 4.16 -2.33
N ALA A 36 -7.51 5.11 -3.25
CA ALA A 36 -8.69 5.97 -3.30
C ALA A 36 -9.98 5.15 -3.43
N GLY A 37 -9.95 3.97 -4.08
CA GLY A 37 -11.06 3.02 -4.14
C GLY A 37 -11.13 1.96 -3.03
N GLY A 38 -10.28 2.03 -1.99
CA GLY A 38 -10.24 1.05 -0.90
C GLY A 38 -9.63 -0.32 -1.26
N PHE A 39 -8.73 -0.36 -2.25
CA PHE A 39 -8.16 -1.57 -2.85
C PHE A 39 -9.21 -2.58 -3.30
N PRO A 40 -10.00 -2.27 -4.35
CA PRO A 40 -10.97 -3.21 -4.89
C PRO A 40 -10.29 -4.49 -5.39
N ALA A 41 -11.03 -5.60 -5.45
CA ALA A 41 -10.52 -6.90 -5.86
C ALA A 41 -10.29 -7.00 -7.40
N SER A 42 -9.35 -6.22 -7.91
CA SER A 42 -8.84 -6.30 -9.29
C SER A 42 -7.38 -6.78 -9.29
N ALA A 43 -6.91 -7.31 -10.43
CA ALA A 43 -5.52 -7.76 -10.56
C ALA A 43 -4.53 -6.58 -10.36
N GLU A 44 -4.87 -5.42 -10.90
CA GLU A 44 -4.08 -4.18 -10.82
C GLU A 44 -4.00 -3.68 -9.38
N CYS A 45 -5.15 -3.63 -8.67
CA CYS A 45 -5.18 -3.18 -7.29
C CYS A 45 -4.57 -4.18 -6.31
N SER A 46 -4.64 -5.48 -6.60
CA SER A 46 -3.90 -6.50 -5.86
C SER A 46 -2.38 -6.33 -6.02
N ALA A 47 -1.91 -6.06 -7.24
CA ALA A 47 -0.51 -5.78 -7.50
C ALA A 47 -0.04 -4.48 -6.82
N ALA A 48 -0.87 -3.43 -6.86
CA ALA A 48 -0.60 -2.17 -6.17
C ALA A 48 -0.50 -2.36 -4.64
N LYS A 49 -1.44 -3.10 -4.04
CA LYS A 49 -1.40 -3.43 -2.60
C LYS A 49 -0.15 -4.25 -2.25
N ALA A 50 0.21 -5.23 -3.08
CA ALA A 50 1.42 -6.02 -2.88
C ALA A 50 2.69 -5.16 -2.94
N GLU A 51 2.77 -4.19 -3.85
CA GLU A 51 3.89 -3.25 -3.90
C GLU A 51 3.96 -2.36 -2.65
N VAL A 52 2.81 -1.89 -2.12
CA VAL A 52 2.77 -1.18 -0.83
C VAL A 52 3.35 -2.07 0.27
N ILE A 53 2.89 -3.31 0.39
CA ILE A 53 3.39 -4.27 1.38
C ILE A 53 4.91 -4.48 1.22
N ARG A 54 5.39 -4.62 -0.02
CA ARG A 54 6.82 -4.78 -0.33
C ARG A 54 7.66 -3.56 0.10
N ARG A 55 7.10 -2.36 0.08
CA ARG A 55 7.78 -1.12 0.51
C ARG A 55 7.83 -0.96 2.02
N ILE A 56 6.77 -1.38 2.72
CA ILE A 56 6.62 -1.11 4.15
C ILE A 56 7.14 -2.23 5.05
N THR A 57 7.28 -3.46 4.55
CA THR A 57 7.75 -4.60 5.35
C THR A 57 9.28 -4.68 5.54
N PRO A 58 10.16 -4.28 4.60
CA PRO A 58 11.59 -4.21 4.88
C PRO A 58 11.91 -2.99 5.77
N TRP A 59 12.92 -3.14 6.61
CA TRP A 59 13.52 -1.99 7.29
C TRP A 59 14.81 -1.60 6.55
N PRO A 60 15.00 -0.31 6.21
CA PRO A 60 14.14 0.84 6.45
C PRO A 60 12.87 0.84 5.56
N ILE A 61 11.78 1.37 6.10
CA ILE A 61 10.49 1.50 5.40
C ILE A 61 10.61 2.53 4.27
N GLU A 62 10.18 2.15 3.07
CA GLU A 62 9.95 3.09 1.97
C GLU A 62 8.55 3.72 2.06
N PRO A 63 8.37 4.99 1.62
CA PRO A 63 7.05 5.61 1.59
C PRO A 63 6.07 4.79 0.72
N PRO A 64 4.89 4.42 1.24
CA PRO A 64 3.96 3.54 0.52
C PRO A 64 3.44 4.20 -0.77
N LEU A 65 3.20 5.51 -0.74
CA LEU A 65 2.71 6.31 -1.86
C LEU A 65 3.80 7.27 -2.36
N GLN A 66 4.33 7.04 -3.55
CA GLN A 66 5.40 7.85 -4.14
C GLN A 66 4.85 8.71 -5.27
N LEU A 67 4.14 9.80 -4.93
CA LEU A 67 3.42 10.64 -5.90
C LEU A 67 4.30 11.18 -7.04
N TRP A 68 5.59 11.42 -6.78
CA TRP A 68 6.56 11.87 -7.80
C TRP A 68 6.80 10.86 -8.92
N ARG A 69 6.44 9.58 -8.74
CA ARG A 69 6.48 8.52 -9.76
C ARG A 69 5.13 8.31 -10.45
N CYS A 70 4.13 9.13 -10.13
CA CYS A 70 2.81 9.07 -10.72
C CYS A 70 2.47 10.31 -11.58
N PRO A 71 2.77 10.29 -12.89
CA PRO A 71 2.41 11.37 -13.80
C PRO A 71 0.93 11.28 -14.22
N MET A 72 0.02 11.81 -13.39
CA MET A 72 -1.40 11.93 -13.76
C MET A 72 -1.62 13.19 -14.62
N SER A 73 -1.47 13.04 -15.94
CA SER A 73 -1.86 13.99 -17.01
C SER A 73 -0.80 15.04 -17.46
N ASN A 74 -0.57 15.04 -18.78
CA ASN A 74 0.10 16.07 -19.60
C ASN A 74 1.58 16.38 -19.35
N GLY A 75 2.35 15.47 -18.74
CA GLY A 75 3.80 15.66 -18.56
C GLY A 75 4.17 16.69 -17.49
N VAL A 76 3.18 17.21 -16.75
CA VAL A 76 3.41 17.90 -15.48
C VAL A 76 3.21 16.84 -14.41
N GLY A 77 4.30 16.19 -14.00
CA GLY A 77 4.26 15.26 -12.88
C GLY A 77 3.62 15.91 -11.66
N LEU A 78 2.86 15.14 -10.88
CA LEU A 78 2.44 15.58 -9.55
C LEU A 78 3.70 15.69 -8.69
N VAL A 79 4.30 16.87 -8.64
CA VAL A 79 5.60 17.02 -7.99
C VAL A 79 5.42 17.00 -6.47
N GLY A 80 6.17 16.10 -5.85
CA GLY A 80 6.44 16.05 -4.42
C GLY A 80 7.79 15.36 -4.18
N ALA A 81 8.77 15.63 -5.04
CA ALA A 81 10.14 15.17 -4.82
C ALA A 81 10.71 15.87 -3.57
N PRO A 82 11.63 15.23 -2.81
CA PRO A 82 12.32 15.87 -1.69
C PRO A 82 13.12 17.13 -2.10
N ASP A 83 13.35 17.33 -3.41
CA ASP A 83 14.34 18.27 -3.95
C ASP A 83 13.73 19.47 -4.74
N GLY A 84 12.44 19.78 -4.54
CA GLY A 84 11.90 21.10 -4.94
C GLY A 84 11.49 21.30 -6.40
N GLY A 85 10.95 20.29 -7.08
CA GLY A 85 10.32 20.53 -8.39
C GLY A 85 8.96 21.26 -8.27
N ALA A 86 8.66 22.11 -9.25
CA ALA A 86 7.60 23.13 -9.21
C ALA A 86 6.19 22.63 -9.59
N GLY A 87 5.65 21.64 -8.88
CA GLY A 87 4.26 21.22 -8.99
C GLY A 87 3.56 21.21 -7.63
N THR A 88 2.32 21.70 -7.56
CA THR A 88 1.48 21.57 -6.36
C THR A 88 0.67 20.28 -6.46
N VAL A 89 0.83 19.38 -5.48
CA VAL A 89 -0.05 18.21 -5.34
C VAL A 89 -1.49 18.72 -5.17
N PRO A 90 -2.46 18.26 -5.98
CA PRO A 90 -3.85 18.64 -5.80
C PRO A 90 -4.30 18.33 -4.37
N PRO A 91 -5.08 19.22 -3.71
CA PRO A 91 -5.48 19.03 -2.31
C PRO A 91 -6.16 17.68 -2.05
N GLU A 92 -6.92 17.18 -3.01
CA GLU A 92 -7.55 15.85 -2.93
C GLU A 92 -6.52 14.72 -2.89
N VAL A 93 -5.49 14.78 -3.74
CA VAL A 93 -4.40 13.79 -3.75
C VAL A 93 -3.56 13.90 -2.47
N ALA A 94 -3.33 15.11 -1.98
CA ALA A 94 -2.68 15.34 -0.71
C ALA A 94 -3.47 14.75 0.46
N ALA A 95 -4.81 14.82 0.43
CA ALA A 95 -5.66 14.23 1.46
C ALA A 95 -5.46 12.71 1.57
N TYR A 96 -5.43 11.97 0.44
CA TYR A 96 -5.13 10.53 0.46
C TYR A 96 -3.75 10.23 1.04
N ARG A 97 -2.74 11.01 0.65
CA ARG A 97 -1.37 10.87 1.18
C ARG A 97 -1.32 11.14 2.68
N ASP A 98 -1.96 12.22 3.14
CA ASP A 98 -1.89 12.70 4.52
C ASP A 98 -2.72 11.84 5.48
N ALA A 99 -3.71 11.10 4.97
CA ALA A 99 -4.48 10.12 5.72
C ALA A 99 -3.72 8.80 5.98
N ILE A 100 -2.56 8.58 5.35
CA ILE A 100 -1.76 7.37 5.54
C ILE A 100 -1.09 7.36 6.92
N GLU A 101 -1.33 6.27 7.66
CA GLU A 101 -0.59 5.95 8.88
C GLU A 101 -0.04 4.53 8.84
N LEU A 102 1.23 4.36 9.18
CA LEU A 102 1.83 3.04 9.42
C LEU A 102 2.23 2.91 10.88
N TRP A 103 1.59 1.98 11.60
CA TRP A 103 1.95 1.65 12.96
C TRP A 103 2.76 0.37 12.99
N SER A 104 4.08 0.48 13.17
CA SER A 104 4.94 -0.68 13.37
C SER A 104 4.93 -1.07 14.85
N LEU A 105 4.53 -2.31 15.11
CA LEU A 105 4.40 -2.90 16.43
C LEU A 105 5.29 -4.14 16.51
N SER A 106 6.06 -4.26 17.58
CA SER A 106 6.68 -5.54 17.95
C SER A 106 6.54 -5.77 19.43
N LYS A 107 6.09 -6.96 19.80
CA LYS A 107 5.96 -7.42 21.17
C LYS A 107 6.71 -8.73 21.33
N TYR A 108 7.60 -8.78 22.30
CA TYR A 108 8.26 -10.00 22.74
C TYR A 108 7.85 -10.29 24.17
N VAL A 109 7.57 -11.55 24.46
CA VAL A 109 7.20 -12.02 25.81
C VAL A 109 8.27 -12.97 26.29
N THR A 110 8.83 -12.70 27.45
CA THR A 110 9.80 -13.58 28.11
C THR A 110 9.15 -14.19 29.34
N THR A 111 9.57 -15.40 29.69
CA THR A 111 9.08 -16.09 30.89
C THR A 111 10.28 -16.60 31.67
N GLY A 112 10.28 -16.37 32.98
CA GLY A 112 11.35 -16.77 33.88
C GLY A 112 10.82 -17.09 35.27
N SER A 113 11.74 -17.34 36.21
CA SER A 113 11.40 -17.67 37.61
C SER A 113 10.66 -16.55 38.34
N GLY A 114 10.78 -15.30 37.86
CA GLY A 114 10.10 -14.13 38.41
C GLY A 114 8.72 -13.85 37.81
N GLY A 115 8.25 -14.64 36.84
CA GLY A 115 7.00 -14.41 36.12
C GLY A 115 7.20 -14.17 34.63
N ARG A 116 6.39 -13.29 34.04
CA ARG A 116 6.42 -12.95 32.62
C ARG A 116 6.75 -11.47 32.48
N ASP A 117 7.56 -11.14 31.49
CA ASP A 117 7.86 -9.75 31.11
C ASP A 117 7.51 -9.55 29.65
N ILE A 118 7.22 -8.30 29.28
CA ILE A 118 6.98 -7.92 27.89
C ILE A 118 7.91 -6.78 27.47
N TYR A 119 8.34 -6.85 26.22
CA TYR A 119 9.11 -5.80 25.55
C TYR A 119 8.33 -5.35 24.32
N VAL A 120 7.97 -4.08 24.28
CA VAL A 120 7.24 -3.49 23.15
C VAL A 120 8.07 -2.44 22.44
N ASN A 121 8.01 -2.43 21.12
CA ASN A 121 8.50 -1.34 20.27
C ASN A 121 7.33 -0.84 19.43
N ILE A 122 7.06 0.45 19.53
CA ILE A 122 5.94 1.10 18.86
C ILE A 122 6.49 2.31 18.12
N SER A 123 6.09 2.46 16.86
CA SER A 123 6.40 3.65 16.08
C SER A 123 5.35 3.89 15.04
N ARG A 124 5.12 5.17 14.77
CA ARG A 124 4.17 5.65 13.77
C ARG A 124 4.95 6.29 12.63
N SER A 125 4.60 5.94 11.41
CA SER A 125 5.12 6.61 10.22
C SER A 125 3.97 7.26 9.45
N SER A 126 4.18 8.48 8.98
CA SER A 126 3.17 9.25 8.24
C SER A 126 3.84 10.27 7.33
N TYR A 127 3.08 10.86 6.40
CA TYR A 127 3.55 12.02 5.64
C TYR A 127 3.41 13.29 6.49
N SER A 128 4.40 14.18 6.41
CA SER A 128 4.24 15.57 6.83
C SER A 128 3.38 16.33 5.80
N PRO A 129 2.85 17.51 6.14
CA PRO A 129 2.18 18.37 5.16
C PRO A 129 3.04 18.69 3.92
N SER A 130 4.37 18.76 4.09
CA SER A 130 5.34 18.94 3.00
C SER A 130 5.54 17.70 2.12
N GLY A 131 4.90 16.57 2.43
CA GLY A 131 5.04 15.31 1.70
C GLY A 131 6.26 14.48 2.09
N THR A 132 6.96 14.84 3.17
CA THR A 132 8.08 14.05 3.69
C THR A 132 7.53 12.90 4.53
N PHE A 133 7.89 11.67 4.19
CA PHE A 133 7.53 10.52 5.01
C PHE A 133 8.46 10.40 6.21
N VAL A 134 7.91 10.43 7.42
CA VAL A 134 8.67 10.44 8.67
C VAL A 134 8.21 9.33 9.59
N ARG A 135 9.17 8.68 10.25
CA ARG A 135 8.93 7.72 11.33
C ARG A 135 9.19 8.41 12.66
N ARG A 136 8.28 8.24 13.62
CA ARG A 136 8.42 8.73 15.00
C ARG A 136 8.25 7.57 15.97
N PRO A 137 9.08 7.47 17.02
CA PRO A 137 8.79 6.56 18.12
C PRO A 137 7.45 6.94 18.75
N ALA A 138 6.72 5.95 19.25
CA ALA A 138 5.47 6.13 19.95
C ALA A 138 5.46 5.23 21.20
N SER A 139 4.52 5.50 22.10
CA SER A 139 4.30 4.74 23.33
C SER A 139 2.89 4.16 23.35
N GLU A 140 2.59 3.32 24.34
CA GLU A 140 1.23 2.79 24.57
C GLU A 140 0.19 3.92 24.70
N ASN A 141 0.55 5.01 25.39
CA ASN A 141 -0.36 6.14 25.62
C ASN A 141 -0.71 6.89 24.32
N ASP A 142 0.09 6.71 23.26
CA ASP A 142 -0.15 7.32 21.95
C ASP A 142 -1.04 6.45 21.05
N LEU A 143 -1.37 5.23 21.47
CA LEU A 143 -2.16 4.30 20.67
C LEU A 143 -3.59 4.83 20.52
N PRO A 144 -4.05 5.06 19.28
CA PRO A 144 -5.45 5.42 19.07
C PRO A 144 -6.36 4.21 19.32
N ALA A 145 -7.60 4.47 19.75
CA ALA A 145 -8.55 3.42 20.09
C ALA A 145 -8.83 2.42 18.94
N TRP A 146 -8.81 2.89 17.69
CA TRP A 146 -8.97 2.02 16.53
C TRP A 146 -7.84 0.99 16.42
N LEU A 147 -6.61 1.36 16.79
CA LEU A 147 -5.46 0.46 16.70
C LEU A 147 -5.47 -0.60 17.82
N ASP A 148 -5.94 -0.26 19.02
CA ASP A 148 -6.15 -1.28 20.07
C ASP A 148 -7.19 -2.33 19.64
N THR A 149 -8.21 -1.90 18.90
CA THR A 149 -9.22 -2.82 18.33
C THR A 149 -8.56 -3.79 17.34
N GLU A 150 -7.80 -3.28 16.37
CA GLU A 150 -7.03 -4.10 15.42
C GLU A 150 -6.09 -5.10 16.12
N ILE A 151 -5.36 -4.65 17.15
CA ILE A 151 -4.44 -5.52 17.91
C ILE A 151 -5.22 -6.65 18.58
N ARG A 152 -6.37 -6.36 19.20
CA ARG A 152 -7.20 -7.38 19.86
C ARG A 152 -7.80 -8.37 18.88
N GLU A 153 -8.27 -7.90 17.73
CA GLU A 153 -8.85 -8.75 16.69
C GLU A 153 -7.81 -9.73 16.14
N HIS A 154 -6.58 -9.29 15.94
CA HIS A 154 -5.52 -10.12 15.36
C HIS A 154 -4.73 -10.96 16.38
N THR A 155 -4.65 -10.54 17.64
CA THR A 155 -3.82 -11.21 18.66
C THR A 155 -4.61 -11.83 19.81
N GLY A 156 -5.92 -11.55 19.89
CA GLY A 156 -6.80 -11.98 20.97
C GLY A 156 -6.55 -11.27 22.31
N SER A 157 -5.66 -10.27 22.36
CA SER A 157 -5.28 -9.59 23.59
C SER A 157 -4.87 -8.13 23.38
N PRO A 158 -4.97 -7.26 24.40
CA PRO A 158 -4.35 -5.94 24.34
C PRO A 158 -2.83 -6.02 24.18
N LEU A 159 -2.21 -5.00 23.60
CA LEU A 159 -0.76 -4.95 23.39
C LEU A 159 0.01 -5.25 24.68
N MET A 160 -0.37 -4.64 25.79
CA MET A 160 0.34 -4.75 27.08
C MET A 160 -0.02 -5.95 27.94
N ASN A 161 -0.88 -6.86 27.46
CA ASN A 161 -1.19 -8.06 28.22
C ASN A 161 -0.01 -9.05 28.20
N GLU A 162 0.64 -9.30 29.33
CA GLU A 162 1.76 -10.24 29.46
C GLU A 162 1.41 -11.71 29.14
N TYR A 163 0.12 -12.07 29.22
CA TYR A 163 -0.38 -13.39 28.84
C TYR A 163 -0.77 -13.48 27.37
N GLY A 164 -0.79 -12.35 26.65
CA GLY A 164 -0.98 -12.30 25.21
C GLY A 164 0.23 -12.86 24.45
N PRO A 165 0.07 -13.24 23.18
CA PRO A 165 1.18 -13.70 22.35
C PRO A 165 2.17 -12.56 22.05
N GLY A 166 3.42 -12.93 21.77
CA GLY A 166 4.35 -12.03 21.08
C GLY A 166 4.01 -11.95 19.60
N PHE A 167 4.27 -10.81 18.97
CA PHE A 167 3.99 -10.60 17.56
C PHE A 167 4.83 -9.48 16.98
N ARG A 168 4.90 -9.42 15.65
CA ARG A 168 5.44 -8.28 14.91
C ARG A 168 4.49 -7.96 13.77
N SER A 169 4.14 -6.68 13.63
CA SER A 169 3.23 -6.24 12.58
C SER A 169 3.41 -4.77 12.21
N ILE A 170 2.84 -4.40 11.07
CA ILE A 170 2.55 -3.06 10.63
C ILE A 170 1.05 -3.03 10.43
N VAL A 171 0.41 -2.06 11.05
CA VAL A 171 -0.97 -1.74 10.73
C VAL A 171 -0.95 -0.53 9.81
N PHE A 172 -1.34 -0.75 8.56
CA PHE A 172 -1.45 0.30 7.56
C PHE A 172 -2.87 0.82 7.53
N ARG A 173 -3.06 2.09 7.88
CA ARG A 173 -4.33 2.78 7.81
C ARG A 173 -4.34 3.75 6.64
N MET A 174 -5.46 3.80 5.94
CA MET A 174 -5.68 4.63 4.77
C MET A 174 -7.13 5.08 4.66
N GLN A 175 -7.39 6.03 3.76
CA GLN A 175 -8.70 6.60 3.52
C GLN A 175 -9.06 6.50 2.04
N ASP A 176 -10.32 6.16 1.75
CA ASP A 176 -10.88 6.13 0.40
C ASP A 176 -11.53 7.46 0.00
N TYR A 177 -12.04 7.56 -1.23
CA TYR A 177 -12.66 8.76 -1.79
C TYR A 177 -13.96 9.18 -1.08
N THR A 178 -14.59 8.27 -0.32
CA THR A 178 -15.77 8.58 0.49
C THR A 178 -15.39 9.18 1.85
N GLY A 179 -14.10 9.19 2.17
CA GLY A 179 -13.58 9.58 3.47
C GLY A 179 -13.61 8.44 4.49
N ALA A 180 -13.98 7.21 4.09
CA ALA A 180 -13.98 6.07 4.98
C ALA A 180 -12.55 5.57 5.19
N TYR A 181 -12.22 5.24 6.45
CA TYR A 181 -10.93 4.66 6.80
C TYR A 181 -10.99 3.14 6.71
N SER A 182 -9.92 2.56 6.20
CA SER A 182 -9.66 1.12 6.24
C SER A 182 -8.26 0.86 6.79
N THR A 183 -8.07 -0.35 7.27
CA THR A 183 -6.85 -0.85 7.90
C THR A 183 -6.43 -2.15 7.23
N GLU A 184 -5.12 -2.36 7.14
CA GLU A 184 -4.52 -3.61 6.75
C GLU A 184 -3.52 -4.03 7.83
N TRP A 185 -3.71 -5.23 8.38
CA TRP A 185 -2.74 -5.86 9.28
C TRP A 185 -1.73 -6.67 8.46
N ILE A 186 -0.47 -6.27 8.51
CA ILE A 186 0.63 -7.00 7.89
C ILE A 186 1.52 -7.59 8.98
N SER A 187 1.60 -8.91 9.04
CA SER A 187 2.54 -9.65 9.91
C SER A 187 3.75 -10.15 9.12
N TRP A 188 4.95 -10.13 9.72
CA TRP A 188 6.17 -10.75 9.18
C TRP A 188 7.18 -11.11 10.27
#